data_AF-A0A7X7FP70-F1
#
_entry.id   AF-A0A7X7FP70-F1
#
_cell.length_a   1.000
_cell.length_b   1.000
_cell.length_c   1.000
_cell.angle_alpha   90.00
_cell.angle_beta   90.00
_cell.angle_gamma   90.00
#
_symmetry.space_group_name_H-M   'P 1'
#
loop_
_entity.id
_entity.type
_entity.pdbx_description
1 polymer ?
#
loop_
_entity_poly.entity_id
_entity_poly.type
_entity_poly.pdbx_seq_one_letter_code
_entity_poly.pdbx_strand_id
1 'polypeptide(L)'
;DARITTIYEGTSQLQIVAAVRGVCSGVFEKQAAEYETRQYADPQLNELRTRLVEGRELVLKGVAFVKSQSNEYMDLSGRRLVDSAIAVLCGHLLLRQAENNERKRHVARRFITTSLPTIRRDIELVCSGDRSVMDEYQILAGPVPVQM
;
A
#
# COMPACT_ATOMS: atom_id res chain seq x y z
N ASP A 1 -0.40 20.68 -15.49
CA ASP A 1 -1.22 20.83 -14.28
C ASP A 1 -0.92 19.75 -13.25
N ALA A 2 -1.45 18.53 -13.35
CA ALA A 2 -1.30 17.46 -12.34
C ALA A 2 0.14 17.08 -11.91
N ARG A 3 1.19 17.40 -12.67
CA ARG A 3 2.59 17.15 -12.24
C ARG A 3 3.00 18.00 -11.03
N ILE A 4 2.38 19.18 -10.84
CA ILE A 4 2.73 20.06 -9.72
C ILE A 4 2.30 19.46 -8.37
N THR A 5 1.28 18.59 -8.37
CA THR A 5 0.71 17.99 -7.16
C THR A 5 1.63 16.96 -6.50
N THR A 6 2.68 16.52 -7.18
CA THR A 6 3.69 15.60 -6.61
C THR A 6 4.92 16.33 -6.08
N ILE A 7 4.98 17.66 -6.22
CA ILE A 7 6.17 18.47 -5.92
C ILE A 7 5.82 19.58 -4.92
N TYR A 8 4.71 20.29 -5.13
CA TYR A 8 4.28 21.41 -4.30
C TYR A 8 3.53 20.93 -3.05
N GLU A 9 3.63 21.67 -1.94
CA GLU A 9 3.16 21.27 -0.58
C GLU A 9 3.82 19.99 -0.03
N GLY A 10 5.08 19.78 -0.40
CA GLY A 10 5.86 18.63 -0.03
C GLY A 10 5.83 17.57 -1.13
N THR A 11 7.01 17.09 -1.49
CA THR A 11 7.15 16.07 -2.53
C THR A 11 6.44 14.79 -2.11
N SER A 12 6.04 13.98 -3.08
CA SER A 12 5.46 12.66 -2.77
C SER A 12 6.36 11.82 -1.85
N GLN A 13 7.70 11.96 -1.96
CA GLN A 13 8.63 11.28 -1.07
C GLN A 13 8.46 11.70 0.41
N LEU A 14 8.36 13.01 0.68
CA LEU A 14 8.15 13.51 2.04
C LEU A 14 6.79 13.08 2.60
N GLN A 15 5.76 13.11 1.77
CA GLN A 15 4.42 12.64 2.14
C GLN A 15 4.43 11.15 2.51
N ILE A 16 5.20 10.32 1.79
CA ILE A 16 5.37 8.90 2.09
C ILE A 16 6.11 8.68 3.42
N VAL A 17 7.20 9.42 3.68
CA VAL A 17 7.95 9.33 4.94
C VAL A 17 7.07 9.71 6.14
N ALA A 18 6.19 10.70 5.98
CA ALA A 18 5.21 11.04 7.01
C ALA A 18 4.12 9.95 7.17
N ALA A 19 3.55 9.48 6.05
CA ALA A 19 2.43 8.53 6.05
C ALA A 19 2.83 7.13 6.57
N VAL A 20 4.03 6.64 6.27
CA VAL A 20 4.46 5.30 6.69
C VAL A 20 4.46 5.15 8.21
N ARG A 21 4.74 6.23 8.95
CA ARG A 21 4.67 6.24 10.42
C ARG A 21 3.24 6.03 10.91
N GLY A 22 2.25 6.64 10.24
CA GLY A 22 0.82 6.42 10.50
C GLY A 22 0.35 4.99 10.16
N VAL A 23 0.85 4.42 9.07
CA VAL A 23 0.58 3.01 8.72
C VAL A 23 1.15 2.08 9.79
N CYS A 24 2.39 2.32 10.22
CA CYS A 24 3.06 1.48 11.20
C CYS A 24 2.55 1.67 12.64
N SER A 25 1.93 2.80 12.99
CA SER A 25 1.45 3.05 14.36
C SER A 25 0.14 2.34 14.72
N GLY A 26 -0.50 1.64 13.77
CA GLY A 26 -1.78 0.95 13.96
C GLY A 26 -3.01 1.77 13.58
N VAL A 27 -2.84 3.02 13.14
CA VAL A 27 -3.97 3.86 12.66
C VAL A 27 -4.62 3.22 11.43
N PHE A 28 -3.82 2.71 10.49
CA PHE A 28 -4.31 1.97 9.33
C PHE A 28 -5.14 0.73 9.74
N GLU A 29 -4.60 -0.08 10.65
CA GLU A 29 -5.26 -1.32 11.10
C GLU A 29 -6.64 -1.02 11.67
N LYS A 30 -6.72 -0.04 12.58
CA LYS A 30 -7.95 0.39 13.20
C LYS A 30 -8.98 0.84 12.16
N GLN A 31 -8.56 1.66 11.20
CA GLN A 31 -9.46 2.19 10.17
C GLN A 31 -9.99 1.10 9.23
N ALA A 32 -9.12 0.17 8.81
CA ALA A 32 -9.52 -0.93 7.95
C ALA A 32 -10.44 -1.91 8.70
N ALA A 33 -10.12 -2.26 9.95
CA ALA A 33 -10.97 -3.10 10.80
C ALA A 33 -12.36 -2.50 11.03
N GLU A 34 -12.46 -1.16 11.15
CA GLU A 34 -13.76 -0.47 11.25
C GLU A 34 -14.61 -0.70 9.99
N TYR A 35 -14.03 -0.56 8.79
CA TYR A 35 -14.74 -0.85 7.54
C TYR A 35 -15.15 -2.31 7.42
N GLU A 36 -14.33 -3.21 7.95
CA GLU A 36 -14.59 -4.65 7.95
C GLU A 36 -15.74 -5.04 8.88
N THR A 37 -16.20 -4.19 9.80
CA THR A 37 -17.41 -4.49 10.60
C THR A 37 -18.69 -4.55 9.75
N ARG A 38 -18.69 -3.92 8.57
CA ARG A 38 -19.83 -3.92 7.65
C ARG A 38 -20.01 -5.30 7.01
N GLN A 39 -21.24 -5.79 7.02
CA GLN A 39 -21.66 -7.00 6.30
C GLN A 39 -22.44 -6.61 5.05
N TYR A 40 -22.22 -7.33 3.96
CA TYR A 40 -22.97 -7.14 2.72
C TYR A 40 -23.96 -8.29 2.53
N ALA A 41 -25.17 -8.01 2.07
CA ALA A 41 -26.14 -9.08 1.78
C ALA A 41 -25.75 -9.89 0.53
N ASP A 42 -25.08 -9.24 -0.43
CA ASP A 42 -24.63 -9.84 -1.67
C ASP A 42 -23.37 -10.72 -1.45
N PRO A 43 -23.40 -12.02 -1.78
CA PRO A 43 -22.26 -12.91 -1.60
C PRO A 43 -20.99 -12.47 -2.35
N GLN A 44 -21.13 -11.87 -3.54
CA GLN A 44 -19.97 -11.41 -4.32
C GLN A 44 -19.31 -10.20 -3.65
N LEU A 45 -20.09 -9.32 -3.04
CA LEU A 45 -19.54 -8.19 -2.28
C LEU A 45 -18.84 -8.66 -1.00
N ASN A 46 -19.37 -9.71 -0.34
CA ASN A 46 -18.66 -10.33 0.78
C ASN A 46 -17.36 -11.01 0.36
N GLU A 47 -17.32 -11.68 -0.79
CA GLU A 47 -16.07 -12.26 -1.32
C GLU A 47 -15.01 -11.16 -1.54
N LEU A 48 -15.41 -10.02 -2.12
CA LEU A 48 -14.53 -8.86 -2.28
C LEU A 48 -14.09 -8.26 -0.94
N ARG A 49 -14.97 -8.23 0.08
CA ARG A 49 -14.59 -7.84 1.44
C ARG A 49 -13.51 -8.78 1.99
N THR A 50 -13.67 -10.09 1.86
CA THR A 50 -12.68 -11.08 2.34
C THR A 50 -11.31 -10.86 1.68
N ARG A 51 -11.27 -10.53 0.39
CA ARG A 51 -10.02 -10.18 -0.30
C ARG A 51 -9.37 -8.91 0.26
N LEU A 52 -10.15 -7.95 0.74
CA LEU A 52 -9.62 -6.76 1.40
C LEU A 52 -9.09 -7.05 2.80
N VAL A 53 -9.74 -7.95 3.54
CA VAL A 53 -9.23 -8.46 4.82
C VAL A 53 -7.86 -9.13 4.61
N GLU A 54 -7.73 -9.99 3.58
CA GLU A 54 -6.44 -10.58 3.21
C GLU A 54 -5.40 -9.49 2.87
N GLY A 55 -5.81 -8.47 2.12
CA GLY A 55 -4.97 -7.30 1.83
C GLY A 55 -4.48 -6.59 3.09
N ARG A 56 -5.36 -6.35 4.07
CA ARG A 56 -4.99 -5.78 5.38
C ARG A 56 -3.97 -6.65 6.09
N GLU A 57 -4.21 -7.96 6.19
CA GLU A 57 -3.32 -8.91 6.85
C GLU A 57 -1.92 -8.92 6.22
N LEU A 58 -1.84 -8.86 4.89
CA LEU A 58 -0.57 -8.73 4.17
C LEU A 58 0.15 -7.43 4.54
N VAL A 59 -0.54 -6.30 4.60
CA VAL A 59 0.06 -5.03 5.03
C VAL A 59 0.56 -5.12 6.47
N LEU A 60 -0.21 -5.74 7.39
CA LEU A 60 0.21 -5.92 8.78
C LEU A 60 1.44 -6.82 8.91
N LYS A 61 1.56 -7.86 8.07
CA LYS A 61 2.78 -8.67 7.96
C LYS A 61 3.98 -7.80 7.58
N GLY A 62 3.84 -6.95 6.56
CA GLY A 62 4.88 -6.01 6.16
C GLY A 62 5.25 -5.01 7.27
N VAL A 63 4.25 -4.46 7.96
CA VAL A 63 4.44 -3.55 9.11
C VAL A 63 5.21 -4.25 10.24
N ALA A 64 4.84 -5.47 10.59
CA ALA A 64 5.52 -6.25 11.61
C ALA A 64 6.99 -6.49 11.23
N PHE A 65 7.26 -6.81 9.96
CA PHE A 65 8.62 -7.00 9.47
C PHE A 65 9.45 -5.72 9.59
N VAL A 66 9.00 -4.59 9.03
CA VAL A 66 9.80 -3.35 9.05
C VAL A 66 10.03 -2.80 10.46
N LYS A 67 9.13 -3.06 11.41
CA LYS A 67 9.32 -2.71 12.83
C LYS A 67 10.45 -3.47 13.50
N SER A 68 10.79 -4.66 12.98
CA SER A 68 11.96 -5.44 13.44
C SER A 68 13.28 -4.97 12.82
N GLN A 69 13.22 -4.04 11.85
CA GLN A 69 14.37 -3.52 11.11
C GLN A 69 14.73 -2.09 11.57
N SER A 70 15.67 -1.43 10.87
CA SER A 70 16.03 -0.04 11.16
C SER A 70 14.98 0.96 10.65
N ASN A 71 14.97 2.17 11.23
CA ASN A 71 14.11 3.25 10.76
C ASN A 71 14.35 3.63 9.29
N GLU A 72 15.59 3.56 8.82
CA GLU A 72 15.94 3.78 7.41
C GLU A 72 15.31 2.73 6.50
N TYR A 73 15.26 1.46 6.95
CA TYR A 73 14.61 0.41 6.18
C TYR A 73 13.10 0.62 6.09
N MET A 74 12.49 1.12 7.16
CA MET A 74 11.08 1.53 7.15
C MET A 74 10.84 2.65 6.13
N ASP A 75 11.73 3.65 6.08
CA ASP A 75 11.62 4.75 5.10
C ASP A 75 11.83 4.25 3.66
N LEU A 76 12.81 3.36 3.43
CA LEU A 76 13.03 2.70 2.13
C LEU A 76 11.79 1.90 1.67
N SER A 77 11.18 1.17 2.60
CA SER A 77 9.99 0.35 2.35
C SER A 77 8.69 1.17 2.29
N GLY A 78 8.73 2.43 2.71
CA GLY A 78 7.55 3.22 3.05
C GLY A 78 6.57 3.37 1.90
N ARG A 79 7.07 3.55 0.68
CA ARG A 79 6.19 3.69 -0.50
C ARG A 79 5.30 2.48 -0.71
N ARG A 80 5.88 1.28 -0.62
CA ARG A 80 5.17 0.00 -0.83
C ARG A 80 4.12 -0.24 0.24
N LEU A 81 4.46 0.05 1.51
CA LEU A 81 3.52 -0.07 2.63
C LEU A 81 2.36 0.91 2.52
N VAL A 82 2.67 2.18 2.23
CA VAL A 82 1.65 3.24 2.15
C VAL A 82 0.73 3.00 0.95
N ASP A 83 1.27 2.70 -0.24
CA ASP A 83 0.44 2.43 -1.42
C ASP A 83 -0.45 1.20 -1.21
N SER A 84 0.06 0.15 -0.55
CA SER A 84 -0.73 -1.04 -0.20
C SER A 84 -1.85 -0.71 0.79
N ALA A 85 -1.56 0.07 1.83
CA ALA A 85 -2.55 0.53 2.80
C ALA A 85 -3.65 1.38 2.13
N ILE A 86 -3.26 2.31 1.25
CA ILE A 86 -4.19 3.12 0.45
C ILE A 86 -5.08 2.21 -0.41
N ALA A 87 -4.52 1.20 -1.07
CA ALA A 87 -5.28 0.28 -1.90
C ALA A 87 -6.34 -0.48 -1.10
N VAL A 88 -6.03 -0.92 0.13
CA VAL A 88 -7.02 -1.55 1.02
C VAL A 88 -8.13 -0.57 1.40
N LEU A 89 -7.77 0.64 1.87
CA LEU A 89 -8.75 1.66 2.29
C LEU A 89 -9.67 2.09 1.13
N CYS A 90 -9.09 2.41 -0.04
CA CYS A 90 -9.86 2.73 -1.24
C CYS A 90 -10.75 1.57 -1.68
N GLY A 91 -10.27 0.33 -1.55
CA GLY A 91 -11.06 -0.87 -1.82
C GLY A 91 -12.33 -0.94 -0.98
N HIS A 92 -12.23 -0.72 0.34
CA HIS A 92 -13.40 -0.69 1.22
C HIS A 92 -14.37 0.44 0.87
N LEU A 93 -13.87 1.63 0.55
CA LEU A 93 -14.70 2.76 0.14
C LEU A 93 -15.44 2.48 -1.17
N LEU A 94 -14.78 1.88 -2.15
CA LEU A 94 -15.41 1.46 -3.41
C LEU A 94 -16.44 0.35 -3.18
N LEU A 95 -16.14 -0.60 -2.29
CA LEU A 95 -17.06 -1.68 -1.94
C LEU A 95 -18.33 -1.15 -1.28
N ARG A 96 -18.23 -0.15 -0.40
CA ARG A 96 -19.39 0.55 0.16
C ARG A 96 -20.24 1.22 -0.92
N GLN A 97 -19.62 1.80 -1.96
CA GLN A 97 -20.37 2.39 -3.08
C GLN A 97 -21.07 1.32 -3.94
N ALA A 98 -20.46 0.13 -4.07
CA ALA A 98 -20.97 -0.98 -4.87
C ALA A 98 -22.30 -1.56 -4.34
N GLU A 99 -22.55 -1.46 -3.03
CA GLU A 99 -23.78 -1.92 -2.41
C GLU A 99 -25.03 -1.28 -3.03
N ASN A 100 -24.96 0.01 -3.35
CA ASN A 100 -26.09 0.81 -3.81
C ASN A 100 -26.00 1.20 -5.30
N ASN A 101 -25.00 0.70 -6.04
CA ASN A 101 -24.79 1.10 -7.42
C ASN A 101 -24.15 -0.01 -8.25
N GLU A 102 -24.87 -0.52 -9.24
CA GLU A 102 -24.45 -1.63 -10.10
C GLU A 102 -23.15 -1.33 -10.86
N ARG A 103 -23.04 -0.13 -11.46
CA ARG A 103 -21.79 0.29 -12.13
C ARG A 103 -20.61 0.26 -11.16
N LYS A 104 -20.82 0.68 -9.90
CA LYS A 104 -19.77 0.65 -8.87
C LYS A 104 -19.41 -0.77 -8.42
N ARG A 105 -20.28 -1.77 -8.57
CA ARG A 105 -19.90 -3.19 -8.37
C ARG A 105 -18.79 -3.60 -9.33
N HIS A 106 -18.91 -3.24 -10.60
CA HIS A 106 -17.86 -3.52 -11.58
C HIS A 106 -16.55 -2.77 -11.28
N VAL A 107 -16.65 -1.51 -10.82
CA VAL A 107 -15.48 -0.72 -10.42
C VAL A 107 -14.77 -1.34 -9.22
N ALA A 108 -15.51 -1.67 -8.16
CA ALA A 108 -14.96 -2.28 -6.94
C ALA A 108 -14.32 -3.63 -7.26
N ARG A 109 -15.03 -4.51 -7.98
CA ARG A 109 -14.50 -5.82 -8.40
C ARG A 109 -13.18 -5.68 -9.16
N ARG A 110 -13.14 -4.81 -10.18
CA ARG A 110 -11.92 -4.59 -10.97
C ARG A 110 -10.79 -4.10 -10.10
N PHE A 111 -11.02 -3.03 -9.33
CA PHE A 111 -10.00 -2.42 -8.47
C PHE A 111 -9.43 -3.44 -7.47
N ILE A 112 -10.28 -4.11 -6.69
CA ILE A 112 -9.85 -5.05 -5.65
C ILE A 112 -9.09 -6.24 -6.27
N THR A 113 -9.58 -6.78 -7.39
CA THR A 113 -8.95 -7.93 -8.07
C THR A 113 -7.57 -7.57 -8.61
N THR A 114 -7.35 -6.34 -9.08
CA THR A 114 -6.03 -5.90 -9.57
C THR A 114 -5.10 -5.44 -8.45
N SER A 115 -5.64 -4.89 -7.37
CA SER A 115 -4.85 -4.37 -6.26
C SER A 115 -4.22 -5.48 -5.43
N LEU A 116 -4.95 -6.57 -5.16
CA LEU A 116 -4.46 -7.63 -4.27
C LEU A 116 -3.15 -8.30 -4.74
N PRO A 117 -2.97 -8.68 -6.02
CA PRO A 117 -1.67 -9.17 -6.50
C PRO A 117 -0.54 -8.15 -6.35
N THR A 118 -0.85 -6.86 -6.55
CA THR A 118 0.12 -5.76 -6.38
C THR A 118 0.56 -5.65 -4.92
N ILE A 119 -0.40 -5.72 -3.98
CA ILE A 119 -0.11 -5.74 -2.54
C ILE A 119 0.78 -6.95 -2.19
N ARG A 120 0.45 -8.16 -2.69
CA ARG A 120 1.27 -9.36 -2.42
C ARG A 120 2.72 -9.17 -2.85
N ARG A 121 2.94 -8.70 -4.09
CA ARG A 121 4.29 -8.39 -4.62
C ARG A 121 4.99 -7.36 -3.74
N ASP A 122 4.30 -6.27 -3.40
CA ASP A 122 4.90 -5.17 -2.66
C ASP A 122 5.29 -5.58 -1.24
N ILE A 123 4.44 -6.37 -0.58
CA ILE A 123 4.72 -6.94 0.74
C ILE A 123 5.83 -8.00 0.69
N GLU A 124 5.90 -8.80 -0.38
CA GLU A 124 7.02 -9.72 -0.58
C GLU A 124 8.36 -8.98 -0.67
N LEU A 125 8.42 -7.87 -1.43
CA LEU A 125 9.61 -7.02 -1.50
C LEU A 125 9.92 -6.31 -0.18
N VAL A 126 8.91 -5.92 0.60
CA VAL A 126 9.12 -5.35 1.95
C VAL A 126 9.66 -6.40 2.91
N CYS A 127 9.21 -7.65 2.81
CA CYS A 127 9.65 -8.74 3.68
C CYS A 127 10.96 -9.39 3.23
N SER A 128 11.56 -8.98 2.11
CA SER A 128 12.83 -9.54 1.64
C SER A 128 14.01 -9.12 2.51
N GLY A 129 13.90 -8.00 3.23
CA GLY A 129 15.03 -7.42 3.96
C GLY A 129 16.10 -6.81 3.06
N ASP A 130 15.86 -6.71 1.74
CA ASP A 130 16.86 -6.24 0.78
C ASP A 130 17.21 -4.76 0.99
N ARG A 131 18.46 -4.51 1.38
CA ARG A 131 19.05 -3.19 1.61
C ARG A 131 20.10 -2.83 0.55
N SER A 132 20.28 -3.62 -0.49
CA SER A 132 21.34 -3.45 -1.50
C SER A 132 21.35 -2.05 -2.12
N VAL A 133 20.19 -1.42 -2.30
CA VAL A 133 20.11 -0.04 -2.82
C VAL A 133 20.72 1.02 -1.89
N MET A 134 20.84 0.74 -0.60
CA MET A 134 21.51 1.59 0.39
C MET A 134 22.97 1.17 0.58
N ASP A 135 23.21 -0.13 0.73
CA ASP A 135 24.50 -0.67 1.14
C ASP A 135 25.47 -0.87 -0.04
N GLU A 136 24.95 -1.10 -1.25
CA GLU A 136 25.71 -1.44 -2.46
C GLU A 136 25.44 -0.46 -3.62
N TYR A 137 24.95 0.74 -3.33
CA TYR A 137 24.52 1.72 -4.35
C TYR A 137 25.53 1.93 -5.48
N GLN A 138 26.82 2.10 -5.16
CA GLN A 138 27.86 2.34 -6.16
C GLN A 138 28.04 1.18 -7.14
N ILE A 139 27.88 -0.06 -6.65
CA ILE A 139 27.98 -1.26 -7.48
C ILE A 139 26.77 -1.33 -8.42
N LEU A 140 25.57 -1.09 -7.87
CA LEU A 140 24.32 -1.16 -8.63
C LEU A 140 24.15 -0.02 -9.65
N ALA A 141 24.56 1.20 -9.31
CA ALA A 141 24.45 2.36 -10.18
C ALA A 141 25.46 2.32 -11.34
N GLY A 142 26.60 1.64 -11.13
CA GLY A 142 27.70 1.64 -12.07
C GLY A 142 28.46 2.97 -12.12
N PRO A 143 29.55 3.04 -12.92
CA PRO A 143 30.35 4.25 -13.05
C PRO A 143 29.57 5.37 -13.74
N VAL A 144 29.82 6.62 -13.35
CA VAL A 144 29.26 7.80 -14.02
C VAL A 144 29.74 7.81 -15.48
N PRO A 145 28.84 7.88 -16.49
CA PRO A 145 29.25 7.95 -17.89
C PRO A 145 30.14 9.18 -18.12
N VAL A 146 31.33 8.96 -18.66
CA VAL A 146 32.22 10.05 -19.10
C VAL A 146 31.63 10.61 -20.40
N GLN A 147 31.30 11.89 -20.44
CA GLN A 147 30.86 12.54 -21.68
C GLN A 147 31.99 12.43 -22.72
N MET A 148 31.67 11.84 -23.88
CA MET A 148 32.54 11.83 -25.07
C MET A 148 32.54 13.18 -25.77
#